data_AF-A0A401TS84-F1
#
_entry.id   AF-A0A401TS84-F1
#
_cell.length_a   1.000
_cell.length_b   1.000
_cell.length_c   1.000
_cell.angle_alpha   90.00
_cell.angle_beta   90.00
_cell.angle_gamma   90.00
#
_symmetry.space_group_name_H-M   'P 1'
#
loop_
_entity.id
_entity.type
_entity.pdbx_description
1 polymer ?
#
loop_
_entity_poly.entity_id
_entity_poly.type
_entity_poly.pdbx_seq_one_letter_code
_entity_poly.pdbx_strand_id
1 'polypeptide(L)'
;SGHLIALAVTSKDRIPALANIPTVAEAALPGYVATAWYALLAPAGTPQQIVEKLNAASRKAMESPGTKKLLDQAGAITAPTTPGELGEFIKSEISRWKPIIEMSGAKVD
;
A
#
# COMPACT_ATOMS: atom_id res chain seq x y z
N SER A 1 8.63 23.59 11.16
CA SER A 1 8.99 22.16 11.14
C SER A 1 9.50 21.80 12.53
N GLY A 2 8.99 20.76 13.20
CA GLY A 2 9.51 20.35 14.51
C GLY A 2 8.54 19.83 15.57
N HIS A 3 7.26 19.59 15.27
CA HIS A 3 6.32 19.12 16.30
C HIS A 3 6.16 17.59 16.37
N LEU A 4 6.78 16.84 15.46
CA LEU A 4 6.68 15.39 15.41
C LEU A 4 8.06 14.78 15.21
N ILE A 5 8.33 13.71 15.96
CA ILE A 5 9.53 12.90 15.86
C ILE A 5 9.10 11.54 15.28
N ALA A 6 9.57 11.22 14.08
CA ALA A 6 9.34 9.90 13.48
C ALA A 6 10.26 8.87 14.15
N LEU A 7 9.68 7.83 14.75
CA LEU A 7 10.43 6.80 15.46
C LEU A 7 10.82 5.62 14.55
N ALA A 8 9.85 5.13 13.78
CA ALA A 8 10.05 4.05 12.82
C ALA A 8 8.97 4.12 11.73
N VAL A 9 9.26 3.55 10.56
CA VAL A 9 8.26 3.24 9.53
C VAL A 9 7.79 1.79 9.65
N THR A 10 6.54 1.50 9.30
CA THR A 10 5.94 0.16 9.41
C THR A 10 6.07 -0.68 8.13
N SER A 11 6.69 -0.12 7.09
CA SER A 11 7.02 -0.81 5.85
C SER A 11 8.14 -1.84 6.06
N LYS A 12 8.20 -2.82 5.15
CA LYS A 12 9.26 -3.84 5.15
C LYS A 12 10.65 -3.21 5.01
N ASP A 13 10.76 -2.25 4.10
CA ASP A 13 11.98 -1.53 3.77
C ASP A 13 11.83 -0.05 4.15
N ARG A 14 12.97 0.65 4.32
CA ARG A 14 12.97 2.09 4.57
C ARG A 14 12.41 2.85 3.37
N ILE A 15 11.68 3.93 3.65
CA ILE A 15 11.15 4.81 2.60
C ILE A 15 12.28 5.75 2.16
N PRO A 16 12.58 5.90 0.84
CA PRO A 16 13.68 6.76 0.37
C PRO A 16 13.61 8.20 0.89
N ALA A 17 12.42 8.78 0.94
CA ALA A 17 12.19 10.12 1.49
C ALA A 17 12.44 10.23 3.01
N LEU A 18 12.49 9.11 3.72
CA LEU A 18 12.70 8.99 5.17
C LEU A 18 13.84 8.01 5.49
N ALA A 19 14.90 7.96 4.67
CA ALA A 19 15.95 6.93 4.75
C ALA A 19 16.67 6.83 6.12
N ASN A 20 16.66 7.91 6.91
CA ASN A 20 17.25 7.94 8.26
C ASN A 20 16.33 7.33 9.33
N ILE A 21 15.05 7.12 9.03
CA ILE A 21 14.08 6.52 9.95
C ILE A 21 14.11 5.00 9.76
N PRO A 22 14.36 4.20 10.82
CA PRO A 22 14.41 2.75 10.71
C PRO A 22 13.02 2.15 10.45
N THR A 23 12.97 0.90 10.03
CA THR A 23 11.71 0.14 10.05
C THR A 23 11.43 -0.39 11.46
N VAL A 24 10.17 -0.73 11.77
CA VAL A 24 9.86 -1.44 13.03
C VAL A 24 10.59 -2.78 13.11
N ALA A 25 10.80 -3.44 11.96
CA ALA A 25 11.55 -4.70 11.88
C ALA A 25 13.03 -4.55 12.27
N GLU A 26 13.65 -3.43 11.92
CA GLU A 26 15.02 -3.09 12.32
C GLU A 26 15.11 -2.64 13.78
N ALA A 27 14.11 -1.88 14.26
CA ALA A 27 14.19 -1.17 15.53
C ALA A 27 13.70 -1.98 16.73
N ALA A 28 12.73 -2.88 16.55
CA ALA A 28 12.02 -3.49 17.67
C ALA A 28 11.51 -4.92 17.45
N LEU A 29 10.98 -5.24 16.26
CA LEU A 29 10.24 -6.48 16.05
C LEU A 29 10.53 -7.09 14.68
N PRO A 30 11.55 -7.96 14.55
CA PRO A 30 11.90 -8.62 13.30
C PRO A 30 10.68 -9.26 12.61
N GLY A 31 10.53 -9.02 11.32
CA GLY A 31 9.39 -9.52 10.51
C GLY A 31 8.12 -8.67 10.57
N TYR A 32 8.08 -7.58 11.37
CA TYR A 32 6.93 -6.69 11.40
C TYR A 32 6.75 -5.92 10.08
N VAL A 33 5.57 -6.04 9.47
CA VAL A 33 5.14 -5.26 8.30
C VAL A 33 3.66 -4.95 8.40
N ALA A 34 3.30 -3.67 8.47
CA ALA A 34 1.91 -3.22 8.50
C ALA A 34 1.77 -1.90 7.74
N THR A 35 1.42 -1.98 6.46
CA THR A 35 1.30 -0.81 5.57
C THR A 35 -0.13 -0.63 5.11
N ALA A 36 -0.57 0.63 5.02
CA ALA A 36 -1.77 0.97 4.26
C ALA A 36 -1.48 0.90 2.75
N TRP A 37 -2.47 0.47 1.97
CA TRP A 37 -2.40 0.43 0.52
C TRP A 37 -3.70 0.95 -0.09
N TYR A 38 -3.61 1.38 -1.34
CA TYR A 38 -4.73 1.93 -2.10
C TYR A 38 -4.86 1.17 -3.42
N ALA A 39 -6.10 0.96 -3.85
CA ALA A 39 -6.41 0.28 -5.09
C ALA A 39 -7.62 0.93 -5.78
N LEU A 40 -7.64 0.86 -7.10
CA LEU A 40 -8.81 1.21 -7.90
C LEU A 40 -9.63 -0.05 -8.15
N LEU A 41 -10.89 -0.05 -7.74
CA LEU A 41 -11.83 -1.15 -7.91
C LEU A 41 -12.99 -0.72 -8.83
N ALA A 42 -13.52 -1.67 -9.59
CA ALA A 42 -14.72 -1.51 -10.41
C ALA A 42 -15.81 -2.48 -9.91
N PRO A 43 -17.10 -2.21 -10.20
CA PRO A 43 -18.19 -3.12 -9.83
C PRO A 43 -17.98 -4.55 -10.34
N ALA A 44 -18.49 -5.53 -9.58
CA ALA A 44 -18.49 -6.93 -10.02
C ALA A 44 -19.24 -7.07 -11.36
N GLY A 45 -18.69 -7.86 -12.27
CA GLY A 45 -19.23 -8.03 -13.62
C GLY A 45 -18.84 -6.95 -14.63
N THR A 46 -18.02 -5.96 -14.26
CA THR A 46 -17.43 -5.02 -15.23
C THR A 46 -16.68 -5.81 -16.32
N PRO A 47 -16.96 -5.56 -17.62
CA PRO A 47 -16.30 -6.30 -18.70
C PRO A 47 -14.78 -6.20 -18.64
N GLN A 48 -14.09 -7.32 -18.87
CA GLN A 48 -12.62 -7.41 -18.76
C GLN A 48 -11.89 -6.34 -19.57
N GLN A 49 -12.34 -6.06 -20.80
CA GLN A 49 -11.74 -5.04 -21.66
C GLN A 49 -11.79 -3.63 -21.03
N ILE A 50 -12.82 -3.32 -20.23
CA ILE A 50 -12.92 -2.04 -19.52
C ILE A 50 -11.93 -2.01 -18.35
N VAL A 51 -11.82 -3.11 -17.60
CA VAL A 51 -10.86 -3.24 -16.51
C VAL A 51 -9.42 -3.08 -17.02
N GLU A 52 -9.09 -3.72 -18.14
CA GLU A 52 -7.78 -3.61 -18.78
C GLU A 52 -7.49 -2.18 -19.25
N LYS A 53 -8.48 -1.51 -19.86
CA LYS A 53 -8.34 -0.11 -20.29
C LYS A 53 -8.09 0.82 -19.10
N LEU A 54 -8.81 0.64 -18.00
CA LEU A 54 -8.62 1.41 -16.76
C LEU A 54 -7.23 1.15 -16.16
N ASN A 55 -6.81 -0.12 -16.05
CA ASN A 55 -5.49 -0.48 -15.55
C ASN A 55 -4.38 0.18 -16.38
N ALA A 56 -4.45 0.08 -17.71
CA ALA A 56 -3.47 0.69 -18.61
C ALA A 56 -3.39 2.21 -18.44
N ALA A 57 -4.53 2.89 -18.34
CA ALA A 57 -4.59 4.32 -18.09
C ALA A 57 -4.01 4.71 -16.72
N SER A 58 -4.34 3.97 -15.67
CA SER A 58 -3.82 4.19 -14.31
C SER A 58 -2.31 4.03 -14.24
N ARG A 59 -1.75 2.98 -14.87
CA ARG A 59 -0.28 2.80 -14.93
C ARG A 59 0.40 3.96 -15.63
N LYS A 60 -0.13 4.38 -16.79
CA LYS A 60 0.39 5.54 -17.52
C LYS A 60 0.33 6.84 -16.70
N ALA A 61 -0.74 7.05 -15.93
CA ALA A 61 -0.87 8.22 -15.07
C ALA A 61 0.19 8.22 -13.94
N MET A 62 0.42 7.07 -13.31
CA MET A 62 1.46 6.89 -12.28
C MET A 62 2.88 7.12 -12.82
N GLU A 63 3.10 6.98 -14.11
CA GLU A 63 4.40 7.26 -14.72
C GLU A 63 4.68 8.76 -14.91
N SER A 64 3.63 9.60 -14.86
CA SER A 64 3.75 11.04 -15.10
C SER A 64 4.57 11.72 -13.99
N PRO A 65 5.44 12.70 -14.33
CA PRO A 65 6.28 13.37 -13.34
C PRO A 65 5.50 14.05 -12.21
N GLY A 66 4.35 14.64 -12.55
CA GLY A 66 3.47 15.29 -11.56
C GLY A 66 2.90 14.31 -10.54
N THR A 67 2.39 13.17 -11.00
CA THR A 67 1.87 12.12 -10.12
C THR A 67 2.96 11.49 -9.28
N LYS A 68 4.13 11.16 -9.87
CA LYS A 68 5.27 10.62 -9.12
C LYS A 68 5.68 11.54 -7.99
N LYS A 69 5.89 12.83 -8.30
CA LYS A 69 6.27 13.84 -7.29
C LYS A 69 5.25 13.93 -6.16
N LEU A 70 3.95 13.89 -6.47
CA LEU A 70 2.90 13.96 -5.46
C LEU A 70 2.87 12.71 -4.57
N LEU A 71 3.05 11.52 -5.14
CA LEU A 71 3.12 10.27 -4.39
C LEU A 71 4.38 10.21 -3.51
N ASP A 72 5.53 10.62 -4.04
CA ASP A 72 6.79 10.70 -3.28
C ASP A 72 6.67 11.66 -2.09
N GLN A 73 6.05 12.84 -2.30
CA GLN A 73 5.79 13.81 -1.23
C GLN A 73 4.83 13.27 -0.17
N ALA A 74 3.89 12.40 -0.55
CA ALA A 74 3.00 11.72 0.37
C ALA A 74 3.63 10.47 1.03
N GLY A 75 4.88 10.12 0.69
CA GLY A 75 5.53 8.89 1.14
C GLY A 75 4.91 7.61 0.58
N ALA A 76 4.11 7.72 -0.48
CA ALA A 76 3.46 6.60 -1.13
C ALA A 76 4.41 5.92 -2.13
N ILE A 77 4.48 4.59 -2.08
CA ILE A 77 5.27 3.79 -3.00
C ILE A 77 4.34 3.27 -4.10
N THR A 78 4.67 3.55 -5.36
CA THR A 78 3.90 3.03 -6.49
C THR A 78 4.09 1.52 -6.62
N ALA A 79 2.98 0.78 -6.75
CA ALA A 79 2.96 -0.66 -6.97
C ALA A 79 2.10 -0.96 -8.21
N PRO A 80 2.62 -0.73 -9.43
CA PRO A 80 1.88 -1.06 -10.64
C PRO A 80 1.70 -2.58 -10.74
N THR A 81 0.46 -3.02 -10.83
CA THR A 81 0.07 -4.43 -10.96
C THR A 81 -0.85 -4.64 -12.15
N THR A 82 -1.02 -5.89 -12.56
CA THR A 82 -2.15 -6.33 -13.39
C THR A 82 -3.41 -6.48 -12.54
N PRO A 83 -4.62 -6.50 -13.15
CA PRO A 83 -5.86 -6.76 -12.41
C PRO A 83 -5.84 -8.10 -11.65
N GLY A 84 -5.23 -9.13 -12.23
CA GLY A 84 -5.10 -10.45 -11.60
C GLY A 84 -4.19 -10.42 -10.37
N GLU A 85 -3.01 -9.81 -10.48
CA GLU A 85 -2.08 -9.66 -9.36
C GLU A 85 -2.69 -8.84 -8.21
N LEU A 86 -3.43 -7.77 -8.52
CA LEU A 86 -4.16 -7.00 -7.51
C LEU A 86 -5.23 -7.87 -6.82
N GLY A 87 -5.95 -8.71 -7.57
CA GLY A 87 -6.92 -9.65 -7.02
C GLY A 87 -6.29 -10.64 -6.03
N GLU A 88 -5.14 -11.22 -6.37
CA GLU A 88 -4.41 -12.12 -5.47
C GLU A 88 -3.86 -11.38 -4.24
N PHE A 89 -3.39 -10.15 -4.40
CA PHE A 89 -2.95 -9.31 -3.28
C PHE A 89 -4.10 -9.00 -2.31
N ILE A 90 -5.29 -8.67 -2.80
CA ILE A 90 -6.46 -8.43 -1.94
C ILE A 90 -6.82 -9.70 -1.13
N LYS A 91 -6.79 -10.88 -1.78
CA LYS A 91 -7.04 -12.15 -1.09
C LYS A 91 -6.00 -12.43 0.01
N SER A 92 -4.73 -12.13 -0.26
CA SER A 92 -3.66 -12.34 0.71
C SER A 92 -3.78 -11.38 1.90
N GLU A 93 -4.15 -10.12 1.66
CA GLU A 93 -4.40 -9.13 2.71
C GLU A 93 -5.58 -9.53 3.60
N ILE A 94 -6.69 -9.97 3.00
CA ILE A 94 -7.84 -10.50 3.77
C ILE A 94 -7.41 -11.68 4.63
N SER A 95 -6.66 -12.63 4.06
CA SER A 95 -6.19 -13.82 4.78
C SER A 95 -5.23 -13.49 5.92
N ARG A 96 -4.39 -12.46 5.72
CA ARG A 96 -3.42 -11.98 6.72
C ARG A 96 -4.08 -11.24 7.88
N TRP A 97 -5.03 -10.36 7.58
CA TRP A 97 -5.63 -9.49 8.59
C TRP A 97 -6.77 -10.15 9.38
N LYS A 98 -7.50 -11.11 8.79
CA LYS A 98 -8.60 -11.81 9.47
C LYS A 98 -8.23 -12.36 10.86
N PRO A 99 -7.18 -13.20 11.03
CA PRO A 99 -6.84 -13.72 12.35
C PRO A 99 -6.38 -12.62 13.33
N ILE A 100 -5.77 -11.54 12.83
CA ILE A 100 -5.33 -10.41 13.67
C ILE A 100 -6.53 -9.66 14.24
N ILE A 101 -7.56 -9.42 13.42
CA ILE A 101 -8.81 -8.80 13.86
C ILE A 101 -9.51 -9.68 14.91
N GLU A 102 -9.60 -10.99 14.65
CA GLU A 102 -10.21 -11.96 15.58
C GLU A 102 -9.47 -12.00 16.93
N MET A 103 -8.12 -12.02 16.91
CA MET A 103 -7.31 -12.04 18.12
C MET A 103 -7.35 -10.72 18.91
N SER A 104 -7.36 -9.58 18.22
CA SER A 104 -7.36 -8.27 18.87
C SER A 104 -8.72 -7.91 19.47
N GLY A 105 -9.80 -8.58 19.06
CA GLY A 105 -11.17 -8.21 19.44
C GLY A 105 -11.63 -6.90 18.81
N ALA A 106 -10.90 -6.37 17.82
CA ALA A 106 -11.26 -5.15 17.12
C ALA A 106 -12.62 -5.32 16.41
N LYS A 107 -13.48 -4.32 16.55
CA LYS A 107 -14.77 -4.25 15.87
C LYS A 107 -14.87 -2.91 15.14
N VAL A 108 -15.48 -2.94 13.97
CA VAL A 108 -16.10 -1.75 13.40
C VAL A 108 -17.46 -1.64 14.10
N ASP A 109 -17.73 -0.45 14.61
CA ASP A 109 -18.93 0.00 15.31
C ASP A 109 -20.25 -0.57 14.77
#